data_AF-A0A948RXV8-F1
#
_entry.id   AF-A0A948RXV8-F1
#
_cell.length_a   1.000
_cell.length_b   1.000
_cell.length_c   1.000
_cell.angle_alpha   90.00
_cell.angle_beta   90.00
_cell.angle_gamma   90.00
#
_symmetry.space_group_name_H-M   'P 1'
#
loop_
_entity.id
_entity.type
_entity.pdbx_description
1 polymer ?
#
loop_
_entity_poly.entity_id
_entity_poly.type
_entity_poly.pdbx_seq_one_letter_code
_entity_poly.pdbx_strand_id
1 'polypeptide(L)'
;MNYWLFIVTKRKDETGTILPRAVLEQRAADRFWGLAEKTPNRKLVRKGDKIIFYIALPESAFGGEATLAGVCRKLNSQERRVLSHEKQVFETDLGVDLDDVVIWSRPIPISVLVPRLSFIENKEYWFTYFQGGIRQISEQDYRLITSDVTQTLTEKIATEKDLESESEFALESHLEEFIEDNWVSINWGASLGLYATEEQSGRQFPAGLWSIDFLAIDAVTNDLVVIELKKGKTSDATVGQTLRYVNWVKGNIADPGQGVRAIIIARQIDEALKYAVMNQPDIQVKTYKIRFNLETRLGEQT
;
A
#
# COMPACT_ATOMS: atom_id res chain seq x y z
N MET A 1 4.92 29.77 12.07
CA MET A 1 4.48 28.44 12.52
C MET A 1 4.30 27.60 11.28
N ASN A 2 5.01 26.47 11.19
CA ASN A 2 4.92 25.56 10.06
C ASN A 2 4.08 24.33 10.43
N TYR A 3 3.63 23.63 9.39
CA TYR A 3 2.84 22.41 9.50
C TYR A 3 3.57 21.27 8.80
N TRP A 4 3.66 20.11 9.46
CA TRP A 4 4.46 18.99 8.98
C TRP A 4 3.69 17.67 9.03
N LEU A 5 3.97 16.80 8.07
CA LEU A 5 3.71 15.37 8.17
C LEU A 5 4.96 14.68 8.69
N PHE A 6 4.77 13.84 9.70
CA PHE A 6 5.79 12.96 10.25
C PHE A 6 5.41 11.53 9.88
N ILE A 7 6.20 10.91 9.00
CA ILE A 7 5.88 9.63 8.38
C ILE A 7 6.53 8.51 9.19
N VAL A 8 5.73 7.55 9.64
CA VAL A 8 6.20 6.34 10.30
C VAL A 8 6.05 5.14 9.38
N THR A 9 7.11 4.34 9.28
CA THR A 9 7.16 3.10 8.50
C THR A 9 7.52 1.93 9.40
N LYS A 10 7.34 0.70 8.88
CA LYS A 10 7.74 -0.51 9.59
C LYS A 10 9.23 -0.50 9.88
N ARG A 11 9.62 -0.95 11.07
CA ARG A 11 11.03 -1.17 11.44
C ARG A 11 11.31 -2.66 11.55
N LYS A 12 12.51 -3.08 11.16
CA LYS A 12 12.99 -4.45 11.43
C LYS A 12 13.97 -4.37 12.59
N ASP A 13 13.79 -5.24 13.57
CA ASP A 13 14.78 -5.52 14.61
C ASP A 13 15.16 -7.01 14.59
N GLU A 14 16.08 -7.41 15.47
CA GLU A 14 16.51 -8.80 15.61
C GLU A 14 15.37 -9.75 16.00
N THR A 15 14.28 -9.22 16.56
CA THR A 15 13.12 -9.98 17.04
C THR A 15 11.97 -10.05 16.04
N GLY A 16 12.04 -9.29 14.94
CA GLY A 16 11.05 -9.32 13.86
C GLY A 16 10.74 -7.96 13.26
N THR A 17 9.56 -7.84 12.65
CA THR A 17 9.07 -6.58 12.07
C THR A 17 8.12 -5.89 13.04
N ILE A 18 8.45 -4.66 13.43
CA ILE A 18 7.59 -3.78 14.22
C ILE A 18 6.69 -2.99 13.27
N LEU A 19 5.37 -3.09 13.48
CA LEU A 19 4.37 -2.37 12.68
C LEU A 19 4.44 -0.85 12.91
N PRO A 20 4.12 -0.02 11.91
CA PRO A 20 4.26 1.43 12.02
C PRO A 20 3.45 2.05 13.17
N ARG A 21 2.27 1.52 13.51
CA ARG A 21 1.49 1.98 14.66
C ARG A 21 2.20 1.78 15.99
N ALA A 22 2.78 0.61 16.21
CA ALA A 22 3.56 0.35 17.43
C ALA A 22 4.77 1.30 17.53
N VAL A 23 5.43 1.60 16.39
CA VAL A 23 6.51 2.60 16.34
C VAL A 23 6.01 4.00 16.69
N LEU A 24 4.82 4.40 16.21
CA LEU A 24 4.19 5.67 16.56
C LEU A 24 3.88 5.76 18.05
N GLU A 25 3.21 4.76 18.61
CA GLU A 25 2.82 4.72 20.02
C GLU A 25 4.05 4.79 20.94
N GLN A 26 5.12 4.06 20.60
CA GLN A 26 6.39 4.14 21.31
C GLN A 26 6.99 5.55 21.26
N ARG A 27 7.09 6.17 20.08
CA ARG A 27 7.64 7.53 19.92
C ARG A 27 6.79 8.60 20.62
N ALA A 28 5.48 8.39 20.65
CA ALA A 28 4.55 9.24 21.36
C ALA A 28 4.74 9.14 22.88
N ALA A 29 4.89 7.92 23.40
CA ALA A 29 5.21 7.68 24.82
C ALA A 29 6.57 8.29 25.21
N ASP A 30 7.57 8.14 24.35
CA ASP A 30 8.90 8.73 24.51
C ASP A 30 8.92 10.25 24.33
N ARG A 31 7.83 10.83 23.80
CA ARG A 31 7.72 12.24 23.41
C ARG A 31 8.89 12.71 22.55
N PHE A 32 9.39 11.82 21.69
CA PHE A 32 10.56 12.08 20.87
C PHE A 32 10.45 11.41 19.50
N TRP A 33 10.81 12.15 18.47
CA TRP A 33 10.81 11.65 17.10
C TRP A 33 12.21 11.62 16.49
N GLY A 34 12.75 10.41 16.28
CA GLY A 34 14.02 10.19 15.61
C GLY A 34 13.99 10.55 14.11
N LEU A 35 14.99 11.30 13.65
CA LEU A 35 15.17 11.71 12.26
C LEU A 35 16.56 11.28 11.79
N ALA A 36 16.66 10.75 10.57
CA ALA A 36 17.95 10.40 9.99
C ALA A 36 18.71 11.66 9.57
N GLU A 37 20.05 11.58 9.51
CA GLU A 37 20.88 12.71 9.10
C GLU A 37 20.56 13.21 7.69
N LYS A 38 20.13 12.30 6.81
CA LYS A 38 19.72 12.59 5.43
C LYS A 38 18.24 12.98 5.29
N THR A 39 17.45 12.99 6.37
CA THR A 39 16.03 13.35 6.28
C THR A 39 15.89 14.79 5.77
N PRO A 40 15.20 15.00 4.63
CA PRO A 40 14.94 16.34 4.11
C PRO A 40 14.21 17.22 5.13
N ASN A 41 14.40 18.53 5.06
CA ASN A 41 13.73 19.52 5.90
C ASN A 41 13.97 19.43 7.43
N ARG A 42 14.76 18.48 7.93
CA ARG A 42 15.01 18.32 9.38
C ARG A 42 15.59 19.58 10.05
N LYS A 43 16.28 20.44 9.29
CA LYS A 43 16.85 21.70 9.79
C LYS A 43 15.83 22.85 9.82
N LEU A 44 14.67 22.67 9.20
CA LEU A 44 13.63 23.69 9.07
C LEU A 44 12.58 23.60 10.19
N VAL A 45 12.49 22.47 10.90
CA VAL A 45 11.56 22.27 12.01
C VAL A 45 11.95 23.14 13.21
N ARG A 46 10.96 23.73 13.88
CA ARG A 46 11.17 24.64 15.02
C ARG A 46 10.13 24.41 16.11
N LYS A 47 10.43 24.90 17.32
CA LYS A 47 9.49 24.91 18.43
C LYS A 47 8.18 25.60 18.04
N GLY A 48 7.05 24.99 18.39
CA GLY A 48 5.71 25.49 18.09
C GLY A 48 5.18 25.08 16.73
N ASP A 49 5.98 24.45 15.86
CA ASP A 49 5.46 23.85 14.62
C ASP A 49 4.49 22.72 14.96
N LYS A 50 3.45 22.57 14.13
CA LYS A 50 2.40 21.57 14.30
C LYS A 50 2.66 20.37 13.41
N ILE A 51 2.42 19.17 13.94
CA ILE A 51 2.69 17.93 13.22
C ILE A 51 1.45 17.04 13.18
N ILE A 52 1.29 16.34 12.06
CA ILE A 52 0.40 15.19 11.92
C ILE A 52 1.27 13.95 11.70
N PHE A 53 0.95 12.87 12.42
CA PHE A 53 1.57 11.58 12.19
C PHE A 53 0.86 10.83 11.08
N TYR A 54 1.61 10.40 10.07
CA TYR A 54 1.13 9.50 9.03
C TYR A 54 1.68 8.10 9.25
N ILE A 55 0.79 7.14 9.44
CA ILE A 55 1.05 5.72 9.60
C ILE A 55 1.09 5.10 8.20
N ALA A 56 2.26 4.68 7.74
CA ALA A 56 2.40 4.00 6.44
C ALA A 56 1.75 2.60 6.47
N LEU A 57 1.92 1.85 5.38
CA LEU A 57 1.37 0.50 5.23
C LEU A 57 1.65 -0.40 6.45
N PRO A 58 0.65 -1.16 6.92
CA PRO A 58 -0.60 -1.46 6.21
C PRO A 58 -1.74 -0.45 6.43
N GLU A 59 -1.67 0.44 7.43
CA GLU A 59 -2.81 1.29 7.80
C GLU A 59 -3.06 2.44 6.81
N SER A 60 -2.00 3.05 6.27
CA SER A 60 -2.09 4.18 5.34
C SER A 60 -3.05 5.28 5.84
N ALA A 61 -2.83 5.77 7.05
CA ALA A 61 -3.76 6.65 7.73
C ALA A 61 -3.04 7.73 8.56
N PHE A 62 -3.70 8.87 8.76
CA PHE A 62 -3.28 9.87 9.73
C PHE A 62 -3.69 9.39 11.13
N GLY A 63 -2.70 9.26 12.03
CA GLY A 63 -2.86 8.56 13.29
C GLY A 63 -2.83 9.43 14.54
N GLY A 64 -2.58 10.73 14.41
CA GLY A 64 -2.43 11.62 15.54
C GLY A 64 -1.79 12.95 15.18
N GLU A 65 -1.60 13.77 16.19
CA GLU A 65 -0.96 15.07 16.08
C GLU A 65 -0.06 15.38 17.29
N ALA A 66 0.82 16.36 17.13
CA ALA A 66 1.60 16.92 18.23
C ALA A 66 2.08 18.35 17.92
N THR A 67 2.73 18.96 18.89
CA THR A 67 3.48 20.21 18.74
C THR A 67 4.98 19.90 18.87
N LEU A 68 5.84 20.51 18.07
CA LEU A 68 7.29 20.38 18.28
C LEU A 68 7.73 21.23 19.48
N ALA A 69 8.45 20.60 20.42
CA ALA A 69 8.95 21.27 21.62
C ALA A 69 10.27 22.03 21.38
N GLY A 70 10.93 21.79 20.24
CA GLY A 70 12.26 22.30 19.96
C GLY A 70 12.68 22.22 18.50
N VAL A 71 13.98 22.37 18.27
CA VAL A 71 14.64 22.14 16.97
C VAL A 71 15.15 20.70 16.89
N CYS A 72 15.45 20.23 15.68
CA CYS A 72 16.16 18.97 15.50
C CYS A 72 17.52 19.02 16.21
N ARG A 73 17.77 18.11 17.15
CA ARG A 73 18.97 18.04 18.00
C ARG A 73 19.63 16.67 17.93
N LYS A 74 20.92 16.63 18.27
CA LYS A 74 21.68 15.39 18.42
C LYS A 74 21.45 14.80 19.81
N LEU A 75 21.28 13.49 19.87
CA LEU A 75 21.15 12.75 21.12
C LEU A 75 22.52 12.45 21.73
N ASN A 76 22.63 12.53 23.04
CA ASN A 76 23.80 12.02 23.75
C ASN A 76 23.71 10.50 23.97
N SER A 77 24.80 9.87 24.41
CA SER A 77 24.86 8.41 24.59
C SER A 77 23.85 7.86 25.59
N GLN A 78 23.48 8.62 26.61
CA GLN A 78 22.50 8.19 27.61
C GLN A 78 21.07 8.26 27.04
N GLU A 79 20.72 9.36 26.38
CA GLU A 79 19.41 9.51 25.74
C GLU A 79 19.20 8.46 24.65
N ARG A 80 20.24 8.14 23.86
CA ARG A 80 20.19 7.05 22.88
C ARG A 80 19.83 5.72 23.52
N ARG A 81 20.45 5.38 24.66
CA ARG A 81 20.19 4.11 25.36
C ARG A 81 18.76 4.04 25.90
N VAL A 82 18.25 5.16 26.43
CA VAL A 82 16.88 5.23 26.95
C VAL A 82 15.86 5.11 25.82
N LEU A 83 16.01 5.92 24.76
CA LEU A 83 15.10 5.94 23.61
C LEU A 83 15.22 4.69 22.72
N SER A 84 16.31 3.93 22.84
CA SER A 84 16.42 2.63 22.20
C SER A 84 15.70 1.51 22.97
N HIS A 85 15.16 1.81 24.17
CA HIS A 85 14.54 0.83 25.07
C HIS A 85 15.45 -0.40 25.28
N GLU A 86 16.75 -0.15 25.42
CA GLU A 86 17.80 -1.17 25.56
C GLU A 86 17.94 -2.17 24.40
N LYS A 87 17.21 -1.96 23.29
CA LYS A 87 17.43 -2.66 22.02
C LYS A 87 18.51 -1.92 21.22
N GLN A 88 19.43 -2.61 20.54
CA GLN A 88 20.52 -1.99 19.73
C GLN A 88 20.05 -1.31 18.42
N VAL A 89 18.79 -0.87 18.33
CA VAL A 89 18.12 -0.57 17.05
C VAL A 89 17.67 0.91 16.93
N PHE A 90 18.18 1.78 17.79
CA PHE A 90 18.00 3.23 17.59
C PHE A 90 19.03 3.77 16.60
N GLU A 91 18.72 3.67 15.32
CA GLU A 91 19.63 4.02 14.21
C GLU A 91 19.86 5.53 14.01
N THR A 92 19.11 6.41 14.69
CA THR A 92 19.13 7.85 14.41
C THR A 92 19.82 8.64 15.51
N ASP A 93 20.94 9.29 15.20
CA ASP A 93 21.62 10.19 16.15
C ASP A 93 20.90 11.53 16.36
N LEU A 94 19.86 11.81 15.58
CA LEU A 94 19.13 13.07 15.55
C LEU A 94 17.64 12.86 15.80
N GLY A 95 16.96 13.89 16.30
CA GLY A 95 15.51 13.91 16.39
C GLY A 95 14.99 15.19 17.03
N VAL A 96 13.71 15.22 17.35
CA VAL A 96 13.03 16.39 17.91
C VAL A 96 12.07 15.96 19.02
N ASP A 97 12.04 16.74 20.10
CA ASP A 97 11.13 16.52 21.23
C ASP A 97 9.71 16.97 20.87
N LEU A 98 8.71 16.31 21.46
CA LEU A 98 7.29 16.47 21.17
C LEU A 98 6.50 16.92 22.41
N ASP A 99 5.66 17.92 22.22
CA ASP A 99 4.66 18.40 23.17
C ASP A 99 3.24 18.11 22.65
N ASP A 100 2.24 18.15 23.53
CA ASP A 100 0.81 17.99 23.20
C ASP A 100 0.50 16.79 22.28
N VAL A 101 1.16 15.65 22.51
CA VAL A 101 1.00 14.47 21.67
C VAL A 101 -0.38 13.85 21.88
N VAL A 102 -1.13 13.71 20.80
CA VAL A 102 -2.45 13.06 20.77
C VAL A 102 -2.44 11.97 19.72
N ILE A 103 -2.59 10.72 20.14
CA ILE A 103 -2.80 9.59 19.23
C ILE A 103 -4.30 9.37 19.07
N TRP A 104 -4.77 9.32 17.82
CA TRP A 104 -6.17 9.13 17.52
C TRP A 104 -6.54 7.65 17.61
N SER A 105 -7.56 7.35 18.42
CA SER A 105 -8.11 5.99 18.53
C SER A 105 -8.74 5.50 17.22
N ARG A 106 -9.15 6.43 16.36
CA ARG A 106 -9.62 6.18 15.00
C ARG A 106 -8.77 7.00 14.03
N PRO A 107 -7.77 6.39 13.39
CA PRO A 107 -7.01 7.05 12.34
C PRO A 107 -7.92 7.48 11.20
N ILE A 108 -7.53 8.55 10.52
CA ILE A 108 -8.20 9.00 9.30
C ILE A 108 -7.47 8.37 8.12
N PRO A 109 -8.10 7.43 7.40
CA PRO A 109 -7.51 6.84 6.20
C PRO A 109 -7.14 7.93 5.19
N ILE A 110 -5.98 7.81 4.55
CA ILE A 110 -5.56 8.82 3.57
C ILE A 110 -6.48 8.89 2.35
N SER A 111 -7.05 7.76 1.95
CA SER A 111 -8.00 7.57 0.84
C SER A 111 -9.10 8.62 0.80
N VAL A 112 -9.73 8.92 1.95
CA VAL A 112 -10.84 9.89 2.01
C VAL A 112 -10.39 11.34 1.81
N LEU A 113 -9.08 11.60 2.00
CA LEU A 113 -8.48 12.93 1.92
C LEU A 113 -7.65 13.15 0.65
N VAL A 114 -7.17 12.10 -0.04
CA VAL A 114 -6.37 12.21 -1.28
C VAL A 114 -6.93 13.24 -2.26
N PRO A 115 -8.24 13.25 -2.60
CA PRO A 115 -8.79 14.20 -3.58
C PRO A 115 -8.68 15.67 -3.13
N ARG A 116 -8.72 15.91 -1.81
CA ARG A 116 -8.84 17.25 -1.20
C ARG A 116 -7.49 17.84 -0.76
N LEU A 117 -6.47 17.00 -0.53
CA LEU A 117 -5.16 17.46 -0.08
C LEU A 117 -4.38 18.13 -1.22
N SER A 118 -3.99 19.38 -1.00
CA SER A 118 -3.35 20.22 -2.01
C SER A 118 -1.89 19.81 -2.28
N PHE A 119 -1.19 19.27 -1.27
CA PHE A 119 0.19 18.82 -1.44
C PHE A 119 0.34 17.53 -2.28
N ILE A 120 -0.77 16.85 -2.60
CA ILE A 120 -0.81 15.66 -3.45
C ILE A 120 -1.27 16.10 -4.84
N GLU A 121 -0.35 16.37 -5.75
CA GLU A 121 -0.69 16.86 -7.09
C GLU A 121 -1.16 15.69 -7.97
N ASN A 122 -0.48 14.55 -7.91
CA ASN A 122 -0.86 13.33 -8.62
C ASN A 122 -1.66 12.38 -7.71
N LYS A 123 -2.98 12.30 -7.93
CA LYS A 123 -3.90 11.49 -7.12
C LYS A 123 -3.77 9.99 -7.36
N GLU A 124 -3.31 9.58 -8.54
CA GLU A 124 -3.08 8.17 -8.89
C GLU A 124 -1.83 7.63 -8.17
N TYR A 125 -0.79 8.45 -8.07
CA TYR A 125 0.50 8.11 -7.44
C TYR A 125 0.69 8.82 -6.10
N TRP A 126 -0.39 8.98 -5.34
CA TRP A 126 -0.41 9.76 -4.09
C TRP A 126 0.60 9.26 -3.04
N PHE A 127 0.91 7.96 -3.02
CA PHE A 127 1.83 7.34 -2.06
C PHE A 127 3.26 7.90 -2.15
N THR A 128 3.66 8.43 -3.31
CA THR A 128 4.98 9.03 -3.51
C THR A 128 5.19 10.28 -2.64
N TYR A 129 4.11 10.99 -2.30
CA TYR A 129 4.14 12.19 -1.45
C TYR A 129 4.36 11.87 0.03
N PHE A 130 4.28 10.60 0.41
CA PHE A 130 4.52 10.09 1.75
C PHE A 130 5.85 9.32 1.85
N GLN A 131 6.72 9.46 0.85
CA GLN A 131 8.09 8.94 0.94
C GLN A 131 8.99 9.89 1.73
N GLY A 132 9.89 9.33 2.52
CA GLY A 132 10.80 10.08 3.40
C GLY A 132 10.34 10.13 4.85
N GLY A 133 11.06 10.89 5.68
CA GLY A 133 10.79 10.96 7.13
C GLY A 133 9.78 12.06 7.50
N ILE A 134 9.88 13.24 6.86
CA ILE A 134 8.99 14.38 7.10
C ILE A 134 8.68 15.14 5.81
N ARG A 135 7.52 15.79 5.76
CA ARG A 135 7.10 16.66 4.65
C ARG A 135 6.43 17.92 5.17
N GLN A 136 6.72 19.08 4.59
CA GLN A 136 5.99 20.30 4.91
C GLN A 136 4.62 20.27 4.19
N ILE A 137 3.57 20.69 4.89
CA ILE A 137 2.22 20.85 4.33
C ILE A 137 1.70 22.26 4.56
N SER A 138 0.64 22.61 3.82
CA SER A 138 -0.05 23.88 4.03
C SER A 138 -0.85 23.86 5.33
N GLU A 139 -1.14 25.04 5.88
CA GLU A 139 -2.08 25.18 7.00
C GLU A 139 -3.47 24.65 6.62
N GLN A 140 -3.88 24.86 5.37
CA GLN A 140 -5.16 24.38 4.87
C GLN A 140 -5.24 22.86 4.91
N ASP A 141 -4.21 22.15 4.46
CA ASP A 141 -4.15 20.68 4.53
C ASP A 141 -4.10 20.18 5.96
N TYR A 142 -3.32 20.83 6.84
CA TYR A 142 -3.30 20.50 8.26
C TYR A 142 -4.71 20.63 8.88
N ARG A 143 -5.38 21.75 8.60
CA ARG A 143 -6.75 21.98 9.06
C ARG A 143 -7.72 20.97 8.47
N LEU A 144 -7.59 20.60 7.20
CA LEU A 144 -8.43 19.59 6.57
C LEU A 144 -8.34 18.24 7.29
N ILE A 145 -7.11 17.81 7.59
CA ILE A 145 -6.85 16.53 8.27
C ILE A 145 -7.39 16.57 9.72
N THR A 146 -7.24 17.70 10.41
CA THR A 146 -7.64 17.84 11.83
C THR A 146 -9.11 18.22 12.01
N SER A 147 -9.74 18.93 11.07
CA SER A 147 -11.15 19.31 11.11
C SER A 147 -12.06 18.13 10.82
N ASP A 148 -11.64 17.23 9.91
CA ASP A 148 -12.38 16.01 9.64
C ASP A 148 -12.47 15.12 10.90
N VAL A 149 -11.52 15.18 11.85
CA VAL A 149 -11.64 14.49 13.16
C VAL A 149 -12.92 14.89 13.91
N THR A 150 -13.37 16.15 13.77
CA THR A 150 -14.52 16.69 14.51
C THR A 150 -15.84 16.50 13.74
N GLN A 151 -15.79 16.56 12.40
CA GLN A 151 -16.97 16.36 11.56
C GLN A 151 -17.31 14.87 11.36
N THR A 152 -16.31 13.98 11.32
CA THR A 152 -16.48 12.52 11.17
C THR A 152 -17.16 11.85 12.37
N LEU A 153 -17.13 12.47 13.56
CA LEU A 153 -17.89 12.00 14.73
C LEU A 153 -19.38 12.34 14.67
N THR A 154 -19.76 13.33 13.87
CA THR A 154 -21.15 13.82 13.74
C THR A 154 -21.80 13.35 12.44
N GLU A 155 -21.01 13.18 11.37
CA GLU A 155 -21.43 12.60 10.10
C GLU A 155 -21.25 11.08 10.12
N LYS A 156 -22.08 10.42 10.95
CA LYS A 156 -22.57 9.10 10.56
C LYS A 156 -23.30 9.26 9.23
N ILE A 157 -22.57 9.09 8.13
CA ILE A 157 -22.88 8.47 6.83
C ILE A 157 -21.66 8.81 5.94
N ALA A 158 -20.51 8.20 6.21
CA ALA A 158 -19.70 7.75 5.09
C ALA A 158 -20.44 6.53 4.57
N THR A 159 -20.94 6.60 3.34
CA THR A 159 -21.65 5.49 2.70
C THR A 159 -20.81 4.22 2.77
N GLU A 160 -21.43 3.03 2.83
CA GLU A 160 -20.77 1.70 2.76
C GLU A 160 -19.63 1.65 1.73
N LYS A 161 -19.76 2.44 0.67
CA LYS A 161 -18.81 2.65 -0.43
C LYS A 161 -17.40 3.10 -0.03
N ASP A 162 -17.21 3.90 1.02
CA ASP A 162 -15.88 4.44 1.38
C ASP A 162 -15.05 3.43 2.19
N LEU A 163 -15.71 2.69 3.09
CA LEU A 163 -15.11 1.55 3.82
C LEU A 163 -14.87 0.34 2.90
N GLU A 164 -15.77 0.09 1.94
CA GLU A 164 -15.54 -0.85 0.85
C GLU A 164 -14.31 -0.43 0.03
N SER A 165 -14.20 0.83 -0.38
CA SER A 165 -13.07 1.37 -1.15
C SER A 165 -11.71 1.16 -0.47
N GLU A 166 -11.61 1.36 0.84
CA GLU A 166 -10.37 1.17 1.60
C GLU A 166 -9.99 -0.30 1.77
N SER A 167 -10.98 -1.13 2.11
CA SER A 167 -10.80 -2.58 2.17
C SER A 167 -10.43 -3.13 0.79
N GLU A 168 -11.04 -2.59 -0.27
CA GLU A 168 -10.77 -2.91 -1.67
C GLU A 168 -9.34 -2.52 -2.07
N PHE A 169 -8.85 -1.34 -1.69
CA PHE A 169 -7.49 -0.90 -2.03
C PHE A 169 -6.41 -1.69 -1.28
N ALA A 170 -6.61 -1.92 0.02
CA ALA A 170 -5.72 -2.77 0.80
C ALA A 170 -5.67 -4.18 0.21
N LEU A 171 -6.83 -4.71 -0.20
CA LEU A 171 -6.93 -6.03 -0.79
C LEU A 171 -6.33 -6.11 -2.20
N GLU A 172 -6.54 -5.12 -3.07
CA GLU A 172 -5.92 -5.07 -4.41
C GLU A 172 -4.38 -5.06 -4.33
N SER A 173 -3.83 -4.46 -3.27
CA SER A 173 -2.39 -4.44 -3.00
C SER A 173 -1.83 -5.83 -2.65
N HIS A 174 -2.65 -6.70 -2.04
CA HIS A 174 -2.29 -8.07 -1.66
C HIS A 174 -2.87 -9.15 -2.60
N LEU A 175 -3.64 -8.76 -3.62
CA LEU A 175 -4.35 -9.69 -4.50
C LEU A 175 -3.43 -10.66 -5.22
N GLU A 176 -2.24 -10.20 -5.62
CA GLU A 176 -1.25 -11.03 -6.30
C GLU A 176 -0.70 -12.13 -5.37
N GLU A 177 -0.28 -11.78 -4.16
CA GLU A 177 0.17 -12.73 -3.14
C GLU A 177 -0.93 -13.73 -2.80
N PHE A 178 -2.17 -13.24 -2.61
CA PHE A 178 -3.33 -14.11 -2.39
C PHE A 178 -3.58 -15.10 -3.54
N ILE A 179 -3.46 -14.66 -4.79
CA ILE A 179 -3.65 -15.52 -5.97
C ILE A 179 -2.56 -16.58 -6.03
N GLU A 180 -1.30 -16.23 -5.76
CA GLU A 180 -0.19 -17.19 -5.74
C GLU A 180 -0.39 -18.24 -4.64
N ASP A 181 -0.63 -17.80 -3.39
CA ASP A 181 -0.80 -18.68 -2.23
C ASP A 181 -1.99 -19.64 -2.40
N ASN A 182 -3.00 -19.24 -3.16
CA ASN A 182 -4.21 -20.00 -3.38
C ASN A 182 -4.33 -20.56 -4.80
N TRP A 183 -3.25 -20.59 -5.59
CA TRP A 183 -3.28 -20.90 -7.02
C TRP A 183 -4.04 -22.19 -7.34
N VAL A 184 -3.77 -23.25 -6.57
CA VAL A 184 -4.37 -24.60 -6.73
C VAL A 184 -5.87 -24.59 -6.42
N SER A 185 -6.32 -23.69 -5.54
CA SER A 185 -7.72 -23.56 -5.11
C SER A 185 -8.55 -22.69 -6.06
N ILE A 186 -7.90 -21.92 -6.95
CA ILE A 186 -8.58 -21.03 -7.88
C ILE A 186 -9.12 -21.82 -9.07
N ASN A 187 -10.41 -21.64 -9.36
CA ASN A 187 -10.99 -22.14 -10.59
C ASN A 187 -10.61 -21.24 -11.79
N TRP A 188 -9.52 -21.59 -12.44
CA TRP A 188 -9.06 -20.92 -13.66
C TRP A 188 -9.93 -21.19 -14.88
N GLY A 189 -10.83 -22.17 -14.83
CA GLY A 189 -11.57 -22.69 -15.99
C GLY A 189 -10.70 -23.51 -16.95
N ALA A 190 -9.44 -23.77 -16.57
CA ALA A 190 -8.46 -24.59 -17.26
C ALA A 190 -7.43 -25.12 -16.24
N SER A 191 -6.64 -26.12 -16.61
CA SER A 191 -5.60 -26.67 -15.74
C SER A 191 -4.33 -25.83 -15.86
N LEU A 192 -4.29 -24.69 -15.17
CA LEU A 192 -3.15 -23.77 -15.24
C LEU A 192 -2.11 -24.09 -14.16
N GLY A 193 -0.86 -24.27 -14.59
CA GLY A 193 0.32 -24.22 -13.72
C GLY A 193 1.03 -22.89 -13.86
N LEU A 194 1.62 -22.36 -12.78
CA LEU A 194 2.55 -21.25 -12.91
C LEU A 194 3.72 -21.68 -13.80
N TYR A 195 4.06 -20.85 -14.79
CA TYR A 195 5.24 -21.07 -15.61
C TYR A 195 6.46 -21.01 -14.70
N ALA A 196 7.48 -21.82 -14.94
CA ALA A 196 8.69 -21.80 -14.13
C ALA A 196 9.90 -22.19 -14.96
N THR A 197 11.01 -21.51 -14.72
CA THR A 197 12.35 -21.95 -15.14
C THR A 197 13.16 -22.30 -13.89
N GLU A 198 14.40 -22.77 -14.07
CA GLU A 198 15.30 -23.03 -12.94
C GLU A 198 15.57 -21.79 -12.08
N GLU A 199 15.42 -20.59 -12.65
CA GLU A 199 15.81 -19.32 -12.04
C GLU A 199 14.63 -18.41 -11.72
N GLN A 200 13.46 -18.63 -12.32
CA GLN A 200 12.35 -17.67 -12.31
C GLN A 200 10.99 -18.34 -12.14
N SER A 201 10.21 -17.84 -11.18
CA SER A 201 8.79 -18.15 -11.03
C SER A 201 7.96 -17.37 -12.05
N GLY A 202 6.82 -17.92 -12.44
CA GLY A 202 5.84 -17.31 -13.31
C GLY A 202 5.19 -16.08 -12.71
N ARG A 203 5.31 -15.86 -11.39
CA ARG A 203 4.91 -14.61 -10.76
C ARG A 203 5.90 -13.48 -11.06
N GLN A 204 5.39 -12.28 -11.34
CA GLN A 204 6.19 -11.09 -11.68
C GLN A 204 7.19 -11.36 -12.81
N PHE A 205 6.79 -12.17 -13.78
CA PHE A 205 7.68 -12.69 -14.82
C PHE A 205 8.30 -11.54 -15.64
N PRO A 206 9.63 -11.50 -15.78
CA PRO A 206 10.31 -10.41 -16.47
C PRO A 206 10.04 -10.43 -17.97
N ALA A 207 9.67 -9.27 -18.53
CA ALA A 207 9.44 -9.04 -19.95
C ALA A 207 10.24 -7.81 -20.41
N GLY A 208 11.57 -7.94 -20.47
CA GLY A 208 12.48 -6.82 -20.74
C GLY A 208 12.48 -5.81 -19.60
N LEU A 209 12.02 -4.58 -19.86
CA LEU A 209 11.88 -3.52 -18.85
C LEU A 209 10.54 -3.58 -18.09
N TRP A 210 9.69 -4.55 -18.42
CA TRP A 210 8.37 -4.72 -17.82
C TRP A 210 8.32 -6.01 -17.00
N SER A 211 7.28 -6.14 -16.18
CA SER A 211 6.99 -7.33 -15.40
C SER A 211 5.53 -7.71 -15.63
N ILE A 212 5.30 -8.99 -15.95
CA ILE A 212 3.98 -9.59 -16.12
C ILE A 212 3.52 -10.09 -14.74
N ASP A 213 2.31 -9.75 -14.29
CA ASP A 213 1.85 -10.16 -12.96
C ASP A 213 1.94 -11.68 -12.78
N PHE A 214 1.40 -12.47 -13.73
CA PHE A 214 1.69 -13.89 -13.83
C PHE A 214 1.84 -14.38 -15.28
N LEU A 215 2.78 -15.29 -15.50
CA LEU A 215 2.87 -16.17 -16.64
C LEU A 215 2.56 -17.60 -16.20
N ALA A 216 1.63 -18.23 -16.88
CA ALA A 216 1.18 -19.60 -16.62
C ALA A 216 1.25 -20.45 -17.89
N ILE A 217 1.12 -21.76 -17.71
CA ILE A 217 1.01 -22.74 -18.79
C ILE A 217 -0.26 -23.57 -18.60
N ASP A 218 -1.01 -23.75 -19.67
CA ASP A 218 -2.15 -24.65 -19.71
C ASP A 218 -1.65 -26.09 -19.89
N ALA A 219 -1.84 -26.93 -18.88
CA ALA A 219 -1.34 -28.30 -18.89
C ALA A 219 -2.02 -29.19 -19.95
N VAL A 220 -3.17 -28.77 -20.50
CA VAL A 220 -3.92 -29.54 -21.51
C VAL A 220 -3.53 -29.11 -22.92
N THR A 221 -3.52 -27.81 -23.21
CA THR A 221 -3.23 -27.30 -24.56
C THR A 221 -1.75 -27.00 -24.79
N ASN A 222 -0.96 -26.96 -23.72
CA ASN A 222 0.41 -26.45 -23.69
C ASN A 222 0.52 -24.95 -24.03
N ASP A 223 -0.58 -24.19 -24.07
CA ASP A 223 -0.52 -22.76 -24.36
C ASP A 223 0.01 -21.96 -23.17
N LEU A 224 0.73 -20.87 -23.45
CA LEU A 224 1.11 -19.89 -22.43
C LEU A 224 -0.06 -18.94 -22.14
N VAL A 225 -0.20 -18.58 -20.88
CA VAL A 225 -1.29 -17.73 -20.39
C VAL A 225 -0.71 -16.54 -19.63
N VAL A 226 -0.85 -15.35 -20.21
CA VAL A 226 -0.51 -14.09 -19.55
C VAL A 226 -1.68 -13.70 -18.65
N ILE A 227 -1.42 -13.44 -17.37
CA ILE A 227 -2.46 -13.00 -16.43
C ILE A 227 -2.10 -11.59 -15.94
N GLU A 228 -2.99 -10.65 -16.18
CA GLU A 228 -2.83 -9.24 -15.80
C GLU A 228 -3.89 -8.83 -14.78
N LEU A 229 -3.47 -8.21 -13.68
CA LEU A 229 -4.35 -7.73 -12.63
C LEU A 229 -4.71 -6.26 -12.87
N LYS A 230 -6.00 -5.96 -12.95
CA LYS A 230 -6.52 -4.58 -13.03
C LYS A 230 -6.56 -3.92 -11.64
N LYS A 231 -5.38 -3.71 -11.02
CA LYS A 231 -5.21 -3.04 -9.71
C LYS A 231 -5.28 -1.52 -9.86
N GLY A 232 -6.45 -0.90 -9.72
CA GLY A 232 -6.62 0.55 -9.88
C GLY A 232 -6.34 1.17 -11.27
N LYS A 233 -5.78 0.40 -12.23
CA LYS A 233 -5.47 0.85 -13.61
C LYS A 233 -6.75 1.12 -14.42
N THR A 234 -6.68 2.02 -15.40
CA THR A 234 -7.77 2.20 -16.38
C THR A 234 -7.90 0.97 -17.28
N SER A 235 -9.10 0.73 -17.81
CA SER A 235 -9.38 -0.43 -18.67
C SER A 235 -8.50 -0.45 -19.92
N ASP A 236 -8.31 0.71 -20.57
CA ASP A 236 -7.46 0.83 -21.76
C ASP A 236 -5.98 0.54 -21.44
N ALA A 237 -5.48 1.04 -20.30
CA ALA A 237 -4.11 0.78 -19.88
C ALA A 237 -3.89 -0.71 -19.60
N THR A 238 -4.83 -1.37 -18.93
CA THR A 238 -4.77 -2.82 -18.66
C THR A 238 -4.79 -3.64 -19.93
N VAL A 239 -5.69 -3.34 -20.88
CA VAL A 239 -5.76 -4.05 -22.16
C VAL A 239 -4.50 -3.83 -22.99
N GLY A 240 -4.00 -2.59 -23.06
CA GLY A 240 -2.76 -2.27 -23.76
C GLY A 240 -1.54 -3.01 -23.17
N GLN A 241 -1.44 -3.09 -21.84
CA GLN A 241 -0.39 -3.86 -21.16
C GLN A 241 -0.52 -5.36 -21.46
N THR A 242 -1.72 -5.91 -21.36
CA THR A 242 -2.01 -7.32 -21.66
C THR A 242 -1.60 -7.68 -23.08
N LEU A 243 -2.01 -6.89 -24.07
CA LEU A 243 -1.68 -7.12 -25.49
C LEU A 243 -0.17 -7.02 -25.73
N ARG A 244 0.52 -6.08 -25.09
CA ARG A 244 1.98 -5.98 -25.16
C ARG A 244 2.63 -7.25 -24.63
N TYR A 245 2.20 -7.75 -23.47
CA TYR A 245 2.77 -8.94 -22.85
C TYR A 245 2.49 -10.21 -23.65
N VAL A 246 1.28 -10.38 -24.18
CA VAL A 246 0.96 -11.50 -25.08
C VAL A 246 1.91 -11.53 -26.27
N ASN A 247 2.10 -10.39 -26.95
CA ASN A 247 2.99 -10.33 -28.12
C ASN A 247 4.46 -10.53 -27.74
N TRP A 248 4.89 -10.00 -26.59
CA TRP A 248 6.25 -10.22 -26.09
C TRP A 248 6.49 -11.71 -25.79
N VAL A 249 5.56 -12.39 -25.10
CA VAL A 249 5.65 -13.83 -24.80
C VAL A 249 5.64 -14.64 -26.10
N LYS A 250 4.78 -14.32 -27.07
CA LYS A 250 4.76 -14.97 -28.40
C LYS A 250 6.12 -14.89 -29.11
N GLY A 251 6.83 -13.77 -28.97
CA GLY A 251 8.10 -13.55 -29.68
C GLY A 251 9.36 -14.02 -28.95
N ASN A 252 9.29 -14.23 -27.62
CA ASN A 252 10.49 -14.46 -26.80
C ASN A 252 10.46 -15.74 -25.97
N ILE A 253 9.27 -16.24 -25.62
CA ILE A 253 9.11 -17.38 -24.70
C ILE A 253 8.41 -18.56 -25.36
N ALA A 254 7.40 -18.30 -26.19
CA ALA A 254 6.60 -19.34 -26.81
C ALA A 254 7.40 -20.16 -27.82
N ASP A 255 7.25 -21.49 -27.77
CA ASP A 255 7.79 -22.40 -28.77
C ASP A 255 7.06 -22.25 -30.12
N PRO A 256 7.68 -22.66 -31.26
CA PRO A 256 7.03 -22.61 -32.55
C PRO A 256 5.69 -23.39 -32.56
N GLY A 257 4.59 -22.66 -32.80
CA GLY A 257 3.24 -23.22 -32.83
C GLY A 257 2.52 -23.27 -31.47
N GLN A 258 3.18 -22.87 -30.38
CA GLN A 258 2.56 -22.74 -29.07
C GLN A 258 1.65 -21.51 -29.03
N GLY A 259 0.41 -21.67 -28.59
CA GLY A 259 -0.52 -20.57 -28.43
C GLY A 259 -0.16 -19.70 -27.24
N VAL A 260 -0.54 -18.42 -27.31
CA VAL A 260 -0.45 -17.50 -26.17
C VAL A 260 -1.76 -16.73 -26.07
N ARG A 261 -2.42 -16.89 -24.94
CA ARG A 261 -3.67 -16.21 -24.58
C ARG A 261 -3.50 -15.41 -23.30
N ALA A 262 -4.50 -14.61 -22.94
CA ALA A 262 -4.48 -13.81 -21.74
C ALA A 262 -5.74 -13.94 -20.88
N ILE A 263 -5.56 -13.70 -19.59
CA ILE A 263 -6.62 -13.53 -18.61
C ILE A 263 -6.43 -12.17 -17.92
N ILE A 264 -7.39 -11.27 -18.04
CA ILE A 264 -7.47 -10.06 -17.23
C ILE A 264 -8.32 -10.38 -16.00
N ILE A 265 -7.76 -10.17 -14.81
CA ILE A 265 -8.50 -10.28 -13.55
C ILE A 265 -8.88 -8.87 -13.09
N ALA A 266 -10.17 -8.61 -12.99
CA ALA A 266 -10.71 -7.33 -12.55
C ALA A 266 -11.71 -7.53 -11.41
N ARG A 267 -11.93 -6.52 -10.57
CA ARG A 267 -13.01 -6.59 -9.56
C ARG A 267 -14.39 -6.55 -10.23
N GLN A 268 -14.53 -5.67 -11.22
CA GLN A 268 -15.73 -5.47 -12.00
C GLN A 268 -15.37 -5.20 -13.47
N ILE A 269 -16.31 -5.47 -14.37
CA ILE A 269 -16.19 -5.18 -15.79
C ILE A 269 -16.95 -3.89 -16.06
N ASP A 270 -16.23 -2.83 -16.41
CA ASP A 270 -16.82 -1.59 -16.93
C ASP A 270 -17.02 -1.66 -18.45
N GLU A 271 -17.84 -0.75 -19.00
CA GLU A 271 -18.12 -0.74 -20.44
C GLU A 271 -16.85 -0.54 -21.27
N ALA A 272 -15.88 0.24 -20.80
CA ALA A 272 -14.61 0.43 -21.50
C ALA A 272 -13.85 -0.90 -21.65
N LEU A 273 -13.70 -1.67 -20.57
CA LEU A 273 -13.06 -2.98 -20.60
C LEU A 273 -13.81 -3.95 -21.51
N LYS A 274 -15.14 -3.98 -21.40
CA LYS A 274 -16.01 -4.82 -22.22
C LYS A 274 -15.83 -4.51 -23.72
N TYR A 275 -15.86 -3.24 -24.11
CA TYR A 275 -15.67 -2.85 -25.52
C TYR A 275 -14.24 -3.11 -26.00
N ALA A 276 -13.23 -2.87 -25.16
CA ALA A 276 -11.83 -3.09 -25.50
C ALA A 276 -11.51 -4.57 -25.79
N VAL A 277 -12.18 -5.51 -25.12
CA VAL A 277 -11.94 -6.96 -25.28
C VAL A 277 -12.97 -7.68 -26.15
N MET A 278 -14.07 -7.02 -26.56
CA MET A 278 -15.21 -7.67 -27.24
C MET A 278 -14.83 -8.50 -28.47
N ASN A 279 -13.81 -8.06 -29.22
CA ASN A 279 -13.32 -8.74 -30.43
C ASN A 279 -11.90 -9.29 -30.27
N GLN A 280 -11.50 -9.60 -29.03
CA GLN A 280 -10.20 -10.18 -28.70
C GLN A 280 -10.41 -11.62 -28.19
N PRO A 281 -10.51 -12.63 -29.08
CA PRO A 281 -10.83 -14.00 -28.68
C PRO A 281 -9.77 -14.63 -27.77
N ASP A 282 -8.53 -14.15 -27.85
CA ASP A 282 -7.41 -14.61 -27.03
C ASP A 282 -7.37 -13.95 -25.64
N ILE A 283 -8.29 -13.03 -25.31
CA ILE A 283 -8.36 -12.35 -24.01
C ILE A 283 -9.64 -12.74 -23.28
N GLN A 284 -9.48 -13.42 -22.15
CA GLN A 284 -10.57 -13.68 -21.22
C GLN A 284 -10.55 -12.64 -20.11
N VAL A 285 -11.73 -12.15 -19.70
CA VAL A 285 -11.86 -11.34 -18.49
C VAL A 285 -12.51 -12.17 -17.40
N LYS A 286 -11.89 -12.24 -16.22
CA LYS A 286 -12.44 -12.86 -15.01
C LYS A 286 -12.65 -11.81 -13.94
N THR A 287 -13.71 -11.99 -13.14
CA THR A 287 -13.93 -11.19 -11.95
C THR A 287 -13.74 -11.99 -10.68
N TYR A 288 -13.25 -11.34 -9.63
CA TYR A 288 -13.10 -11.94 -8.32
C TYR A 288 -14.05 -11.26 -7.32
N LYS A 289 -14.42 -12.00 -6.28
CA LYS A 289 -15.22 -11.50 -5.15
C LYS A 289 -14.62 -12.05 -3.86
N ILE A 290 -14.54 -11.21 -2.85
CA ILE A 290 -14.09 -11.64 -1.52
C ILE A 290 -15.31 -11.70 -0.60
N ARG A 291 -15.41 -12.79 0.15
CA ARG A 291 -16.44 -12.98 1.17
C ARG A 291 -15.74 -13.26 2.48
N PHE A 292 -15.95 -12.38 3.46
CA PHE A 292 -15.48 -12.57 4.82
C PHE A 292 -16.68 -12.89 5.72
N ASN A 293 -16.66 -14.07 6.35
CA ASN A 293 -17.71 -14.52 7.25
C ASN A 293 -17.09 -14.83 8.62
N LEU A 294 -17.65 -14.26 9.68
CA LEU A 294 -17.33 -14.65 11.07
C LEU A 294 -18.46 -15.53 11.59
N GLU A 295 -18.10 -16.72 12.06
CA GLU A 295 -19.04 -17.63 12.71
C GLU A 295 -18.75 -17.69 14.20
N THR A 296 -19.79 -17.55 15.02
CA THR A 296 -19.67 -17.80 16.45
C THR A 296 -19.69 -19.30 16.70
N ARG A 297 -18.57 -19.87 17.15
CA ARG A 297 -18.56 -21.22 17.70
C ARG A 297 -18.79 -21.13 19.21
N LEU A 298 -20.02 -21.44 19.64
CA LEU A 298 -20.24 -21.80 21.04
C LEU A 298 -19.59 -23.18 21.23
N GLY A 299 -18.58 -23.25 22.09
CA GLY A 299 -17.95 -24.53 22.42
C GLY A 299 -19.00 -25.47 23.01
N GLU A 300 -19.16 -26.65 22.42
CA GLU A 300 -19.86 -27.75 23.06
C GLU A 300 -19.12 -28.04 24.37
N GLN A 301 -19.77 -27.77 25.50
CA GLN A 301 -19.32 -28.29 26.78
C GLN A 301 -19.61 -29.80 26.76
N THR A 302 -18.58 -30.59 26.50
CA THR A 302 -18.55 -32.03 26.80
C THR A 302 -18.23 -32.28 28.26
#